data_AF-A0A9W2YCW7-F1
#
_entry.id   AF-A0A9W2YCW7-F1
#
_cell.length_a   1.000
_cell.length_b   1.000
_cell.length_c   1.000
_cell.angle_alpha   90.00
_cell.angle_beta   90.00
_cell.angle_gamma   90.00
#
_symmetry.space_group_name_H-M   'P 1'
#
loop_
_entity.id
_entity.type
_entity.pdbx_description
1 polymer ?
#
loop_
_entity_poly.entity_id
_entity_poly.type
_entity_poly.pdbx_seq_one_letter_code
_entity_poly.pdbx_strand_id
1 'polypeptide(L)'
;MGSSTSSVSSFRRLTKLSGNFSFYHLPTIHPKINSLAIGSSCNHRCFIHSKIDKRENAIYSEACSSPPLNSLNHNKDNNVTKSFSKQWNSQKLDLQQVRSLADSNQINTEVDQYRKGKFDTIPNPSDLAHFRQSSNKDIDSSVPHPNEALNNHPPIGTYVLPHPIWTEKQVHSVEITHKKPEGFTDNLAYKTVQLFRSAFDLFSGFKFGQTNERKWLNRICFLETVAGVPGMVAAMMRHMRSLRRMQRDQGWIHTLLEEAENERMHLLTALQLKQPSLLFRMCVIGSQGVFVTMFGVSYIISPKFCHRFVGYLEEEAVKTYSKCLEDIEHGNMKHWKTQPAPDVALRYWKLQPDATMKDVILAIRADEAHHRVVNHCLASLRKDEFNPYKPGQ
;
A
#
# COMPACT_ATOMS: atom_id res chain seq x y z
N MET A 1 10.25 52.89 42.25
CA MET A 1 10.71 54.23 41.82
C MET A 1 12.20 54.12 41.48
N GLY A 2 12.68 54.74 40.39
CA GLY A 2 14.06 54.58 39.86
C GLY A 2 14.26 53.25 39.11
N SER A 3 14.68 53.10 37.85
CA SER A 3 15.47 53.94 36.90
C SER A 3 16.82 54.41 37.47
N SER A 4 17.96 54.33 36.78
CA SER A 4 18.22 54.53 35.33
C SER A 4 19.52 53.82 34.88
N THR A 5 19.53 53.07 33.76
CA THR A 5 20.11 53.36 32.42
C THR A 5 21.62 53.64 32.26
N SER A 6 22.17 53.09 31.16
CA SER A 6 23.26 53.59 30.25
C SER A 6 24.59 52.81 30.25
N SER A 7 25.42 52.78 29.18
CA SER A 7 25.24 52.86 27.70
C SER A 7 26.64 52.77 27.01
N VAL A 8 26.71 52.65 25.66
CA VAL A 8 27.90 52.93 24.78
C VAL A 8 29.06 51.89 24.87
N SER A 9 29.85 51.49 23.85
CA SER A 9 29.95 51.69 22.36
C SER A 9 30.51 50.40 21.72
N SER A 10 30.02 49.88 20.60
CA SER A 10 30.34 50.25 19.20
C SER A 10 31.82 50.05 18.76
N PHE A 11 32.05 49.16 17.78
CA PHE A 11 33.03 49.38 16.70
C PHE A 11 32.64 48.64 15.40
N ARG A 12 33.16 49.12 14.26
CA ARG A 12 32.61 48.88 12.90
C ARG A 12 33.40 47.86 12.05
N ARG A 13 32.63 47.07 11.28
CA ARG A 13 32.71 46.78 9.82
C ARG A 13 34.08 46.89 9.12
N LEU A 14 34.49 45.82 8.43
CA LEU A 14 35.22 45.70 7.12
C LEU A 14 35.41 44.18 6.84
N THR A 15 35.50 43.58 5.63
CA THR A 15 35.42 44.00 4.21
C THR A 15 34.78 42.86 3.37
N LYS A 16 34.55 43.04 2.06
CA LYS A 16 34.35 41.94 1.07
C LYS A 16 35.70 41.30 0.69
N LEU A 17 35.71 40.00 0.38
CA LEU A 17 36.68 39.40 -0.55
C LEU A 17 35.96 38.44 -1.51
N SER A 18 36.09 38.72 -2.80
CA SER A 18 35.67 37.86 -3.91
C SER A 18 36.89 37.17 -4.49
N GLY A 19 36.91 35.84 -4.54
CA GLY A 19 38.00 35.05 -5.11
C GLY A 19 37.50 34.12 -6.22
N ASN A 20 38.07 34.27 -7.42
CA ASN A 20 37.79 33.39 -8.55
C ASN A 20 38.39 32.00 -8.31
N PHE A 21 37.68 30.94 -8.70
CA PHE A 21 38.26 29.60 -8.85
C PHE A 21 38.21 29.17 -10.32
N SER A 22 39.38 29.04 -10.93
CA SER A 22 39.52 28.50 -12.29
C SER A 22 39.24 27.00 -12.34
N PHE A 23 38.62 26.56 -13.43
CA PHE A 23 38.54 25.14 -13.79
C PHE A 23 39.95 24.60 -14.08
N TYR A 24 40.31 23.50 -13.41
CA TYR A 24 41.45 22.66 -13.82
C TYR A 24 40.92 21.37 -14.44
N HIS A 25 41.37 21.08 -15.67
CA HIS A 25 41.15 19.81 -16.33
C HIS A 25 41.90 18.68 -15.59
N LEU A 26 41.22 17.55 -15.38
CA LEU A 26 41.84 16.26 -15.03
C LEU A 26 41.73 15.31 -16.24
N PRO A 27 42.78 14.53 -16.56
CA PRO A 27 42.82 13.73 -17.78
C PRO A 27 42.07 12.40 -17.64
N THR A 28 41.45 11.96 -18.74
CA THR A 28 40.82 10.65 -18.89
C THR A 28 41.87 9.54 -19.02
N ILE A 29 41.78 8.51 -18.16
CA ILE A 29 42.60 7.30 -18.26
C ILE A 29 41.75 6.16 -18.83
N HIS A 30 42.12 5.67 -20.01
CA HIS A 30 41.57 4.45 -20.61
C HIS A 30 42.23 3.20 -20.00
N PRO A 31 41.46 2.20 -19.55
CA PRO A 31 41.98 0.85 -19.35
C PRO A 31 41.97 0.08 -20.68
N LYS A 32 43.13 -0.50 -21.06
CA LYS A 32 43.22 -1.45 -22.17
C LYS A 32 42.60 -2.78 -21.76
N ILE A 33 41.71 -3.34 -22.58
CA ILE A 33 41.22 -4.71 -22.41
C ILE A 33 42.20 -5.64 -23.13
N ASN A 34 42.89 -6.49 -22.37
CA ASN A 34 43.63 -7.61 -22.93
C ASN A 34 42.73 -8.84 -23.04
N SER A 35 42.77 -9.48 -24.20
CA SER A 35 42.21 -10.82 -24.42
C SER A 35 42.95 -11.86 -23.59
N LEU A 36 42.22 -12.75 -22.93
CA LEU A 36 42.72 -14.05 -22.49
C LEU A 36 41.56 -15.04 -22.42
N ALA A 37 41.58 -16.02 -23.31
CA ALA A 37 40.61 -17.11 -23.33
C ALA A 37 41.03 -18.23 -22.37
N ILE A 38 40.11 -18.67 -21.52
CA ILE A 38 40.16 -19.99 -20.87
C ILE A 38 38.77 -20.59 -21.01
N GLY A 39 38.68 -21.76 -21.64
CA GLY A 39 37.42 -22.48 -21.88
C GLY A 39 37.44 -23.85 -21.21
N SER A 40 36.36 -24.17 -20.50
CA SER A 40 35.96 -25.50 -20.02
C SER A 40 34.72 -25.29 -19.15
N SER A 41 33.64 -26.06 -19.16
CA SER A 41 33.20 -27.24 -19.90
C SER A 41 31.89 -27.60 -19.18
N CYS A 42 30.76 -27.67 -19.87
CA CYS A 42 29.62 -28.44 -19.38
C CYS A 42 28.78 -28.90 -20.57
N ASN A 43 28.42 -30.17 -20.59
CA ASN A 43 27.82 -30.83 -21.75
C ASN A 43 26.70 -31.78 -21.29
N HIS A 44 25.80 -32.14 -22.21
CA HIS A 44 24.53 -32.86 -22.02
C HIS A 44 23.43 -31.99 -21.39
N ARG A 45 22.41 -31.51 -22.13
CA ARG A 45 21.58 -32.05 -23.24
C ARG A 45 20.66 -33.19 -22.80
N CYS A 46 19.38 -32.87 -22.58
CA CYS A 46 18.27 -33.80 -22.74
C CYS A 46 17.20 -33.12 -23.61
N PHE A 47 16.77 -33.80 -24.67
CA PHE A 47 15.81 -33.31 -25.67
C PHE A 47 14.42 -33.86 -25.33
N ILE A 48 13.38 -33.02 -25.32
CA ILE A 48 12.01 -33.44 -25.68
C ILE A 48 11.42 -32.40 -26.64
N HIS A 49 10.89 -32.88 -27.76
CA HIS A 49 10.13 -32.10 -28.73
C HIS A 49 8.66 -31.99 -28.32
N SER A 50 8.06 -30.81 -28.46
CA SER A 50 6.67 -30.70 -28.92
C SER A 50 6.53 -29.48 -29.84
N LYS A 51 5.83 -29.66 -30.97
CA LYS A 51 5.60 -28.62 -31.98
C LYS A 51 4.52 -27.65 -31.48
N ILE A 52 4.70 -26.35 -31.69
CA ILE A 52 3.60 -25.38 -31.79
C ILE A 52 3.86 -24.51 -33.03
N ASP A 53 2.79 -24.18 -33.74
CA ASP A 53 2.78 -23.72 -35.12
C ASP A 53 3.23 -22.27 -35.35
N LYS A 54 3.74 -22.02 -36.57
CA LYS A 54 4.01 -20.66 -37.09
C LYS A 54 2.79 -20.12 -37.84
N ARG A 55 1.91 -19.37 -37.17
CA ARG A 55 1.02 -18.38 -37.81
C ARG A 55 0.91 -17.12 -36.94
N GLU A 56 0.48 -16.02 -37.57
CA GLU A 56 0.26 -14.69 -36.96
C GLU A 56 1.52 -13.85 -36.64
N ASN A 57 2.26 -13.51 -37.70
CA ASN A 57 3.10 -12.30 -37.75
C ASN A 57 2.93 -11.64 -39.13
N ALA A 58 1.75 -11.06 -39.39
CA ALA A 58 1.40 -10.51 -40.71
C ALA A 58 0.28 -9.43 -40.73
N ILE A 59 0.12 -8.61 -39.68
CA ILE A 59 -0.75 -7.41 -39.74
C ILE A 59 -0.10 -6.26 -38.96
N TYR A 60 0.77 -5.48 -39.61
CA TYR A 60 1.11 -4.09 -39.23
C TYR A 60 2.01 -3.45 -40.31
N SER A 61 1.45 -3.21 -41.51
CA SER A 61 2.05 -2.33 -42.52
C SER A 61 1.07 -2.04 -43.66
N GLU A 62 0.21 -1.02 -43.50
CA GLU A 62 -0.44 -0.26 -44.59
C GLU A 62 -1.45 0.75 -44.00
N ALA A 63 -1.08 2.04 -43.92
CA ALA A 63 -2.01 3.18 -43.74
C ALA A 63 -1.29 4.56 -43.81
N CYS A 64 -0.58 4.85 -44.90
CA CYS A 64 -0.06 6.21 -45.18
C CYS A 64 0.02 6.47 -46.70
N SER A 65 -1.09 6.92 -47.29
CA SER A 65 -1.13 7.52 -48.63
C SER A 65 -2.44 8.27 -48.84
N SER A 66 -2.37 9.59 -49.02
CA SER A 66 -3.53 10.45 -49.30
C SER A 66 -3.58 10.81 -50.79
N PRO A 67 -4.73 10.72 -51.47
CA PRO A 67 -4.91 11.26 -52.82
C PRO A 67 -5.38 12.74 -52.81
N PRO A 68 -5.21 13.49 -53.91
CA PRO A 68 -5.26 14.96 -53.90
C PRO A 68 -6.65 15.57 -54.18
N LEU A 69 -6.80 16.84 -53.82
CA LEU A 69 -7.91 17.71 -54.22
C LEU A 69 -7.89 18.00 -55.73
N ASN A 70 -9.06 17.96 -56.37
CA ASN A 70 -9.32 18.66 -57.63
C ASN A 70 -10.78 19.14 -57.70
N SER A 71 -11.06 20.05 -58.62
CA SER A 71 -12.07 21.09 -58.47
C SER A 71 -13.38 20.92 -59.28
N LEU A 72 -14.35 21.78 -58.92
CA LEU A 72 -15.41 22.40 -59.74
C LEU A 72 -16.90 22.01 -59.59
N ASN A 73 -17.67 23.10 -59.56
CA ASN A 73 -19.04 23.32 -60.00
C ASN A 73 -20.26 22.94 -59.13
N HIS A 74 -20.97 24.01 -58.75
CA HIS A 74 -22.41 24.00 -58.49
C HIS A 74 -23.20 23.38 -59.66
N ASN A 75 -24.10 22.45 -59.34
CA ASN A 75 -25.50 22.66 -59.74
C ASN A 75 -26.46 22.04 -58.71
N LYS A 76 -27.72 22.48 -58.73
CA LYS A 76 -28.75 22.12 -57.74
C LYS A 76 -29.33 20.74 -58.02
N ASP A 77 -29.46 19.90 -56.98
CA ASP A 77 -30.45 18.82 -56.97
C ASP A 77 -31.09 18.63 -55.57
N ASN A 78 -32.28 19.20 -55.39
CA ASN A 78 -33.00 19.30 -54.12
C ASN A 78 -33.73 17.99 -53.68
N ASN A 79 -33.27 16.82 -54.13
CA ASN A 79 -33.95 15.54 -53.86
C ASN A 79 -33.28 14.64 -52.81
N VAL A 80 -31.99 14.85 -52.47
CA VAL A 80 -31.30 14.01 -51.46
C VAL A 80 -31.83 14.27 -50.03
N THR A 81 -32.20 15.50 -49.71
CA THR A 81 -32.66 15.90 -48.36
C THR A 81 -34.03 15.34 -47.97
N LYS A 82 -34.89 14.98 -48.94
CA LYS A 82 -36.18 14.30 -48.68
C LYS A 82 -36.05 12.79 -48.49
N SER A 83 -34.98 12.17 -48.98
CA SER A 83 -34.70 10.75 -48.70
C SER A 83 -34.18 10.57 -47.28
N PHE A 84 -33.23 11.40 -46.85
CA PHE A 84 -32.64 11.34 -45.50
C PHE A 84 -33.68 11.58 -44.39
N SER A 85 -34.63 12.50 -44.56
CA SER A 85 -35.67 12.77 -43.55
C SER A 85 -36.76 11.69 -43.46
N LYS A 86 -36.96 10.87 -44.51
CA LYS A 86 -37.86 9.71 -44.44
C LYS A 86 -37.19 8.51 -43.77
N GLN A 87 -35.90 8.27 -44.03
CA GLN A 87 -35.18 7.15 -43.40
C GLN A 87 -34.99 7.36 -41.89
N TRP A 88 -34.91 8.61 -41.42
CA TRP A 88 -34.86 8.97 -40.00
C TRP A 88 -36.21 8.91 -39.24
N ASN A 89 -37.29 8.47 -39.89
CA ASN A 89 -38.61 8.30 -39.25
C ASN A 89 -39.08 6.83 -39.15
N SER A 90 -38.25 5.86 -39.57
CA SER A 90 -38.57 4.42 -39.50
C SER A 90 -37.96 3.69 -38.29
N GLN A 91 -37.16 4.38 -37.47
CA GLN A 91 -36.73 3.87 -36.16
C GLN A 91 -37.25 4.79 -35.06
N LYS A 92 -38.57 4.70 -34.85
CA LYS A 92 -39.16 5.00 -33.55
C LYS A 92 -38.73 3.89 -32.58
N LEU A 93 -37.44 3.91 -32.19
CA LEU A 93 -36.92 3.06 -31.13
C LEU A 93 -37.81 3.30 -29.91
N ASP A 94 -38.25 2.23 -29.29
CA ASP A 94 -39.11 2.30 -28.11
C ASP A 94 -38.36 3.02 -26.97
N LEU A 95 -38.79 4.25 -26.68
CA LEU A 95 -38.21 5.07 -25.63
C LEU A 95 -38.59 4.59 -24.22
N GLN A 96 -39.43 3.55 -24.08
CA GLN A 96 -39.54 2.79 -22.82
C GLN A 96 -38.33 1.87 -22.59
N GLN A 97 -37.50 1.62 -23.61
CA GLN A 97 -36.24 0.88 -23.49
C GLN A 97 -35.03 1.79 -23.20
N VAL A 98 -35.26 3.02 -22.74
CA VAL A 98 -34.23 3.84 -22.08
C VAL A 98 -33.88 3.17 -20.76
N ARG A 99 -32.73 2.48 -20.77
CA ARG A 99 -32.09 1.80 -19.62
C ARG A 99 -32.33 2.56 -18.33
N SER A 100 -33.23 2.08 -17.49
CA SER A 100 -33.31 2.56 -16.12
C SER A 100 -32.02 2.18 -15.40
N LEU A 101 -31.33 3.21 -14.89
CA LEU A 101 -30.51 3.04 -13.70
C LEU A 101 -31.41 2.33 -12.66
N ALA A 102 -30.87 1.35 -11.92
CA ALA A 102 -31.68 0.59 -10.96
C ALA A 102 -32.49 1.55 -10.08
N ASP A 103 -33.80 1.27 -9.90
CA ASP A 103 -34.73 2.23 -9.33
C ASP A 103 -34.17 2.78 -8.01
N SER A 104 -34.09 4.10 -7.90
CA SER A 104 -33.56 4.79 -6.73
C SER A 104 -34.22 4.28 -5.44
N ASN A 105 -35.50 3.89 -5.50
CA ASN A 105 -36.21 3.31 -4.35
C ASN A 105 -35.70 1.91 -3.98
N GLN A 106 -35.38 1.07 -4.96
CA GLN A 106 -34.77 -0.25 -4.74
C GLN A 106 -33.35 -0.10 -4.17
N ILE A 107 -32.51 0.72 -4.79
CA ILE A 107 -31.14 1.01 -4.28
C ILE A 107 -31.22 1.53 -2.84
N ASN A 108 -32.08 2.51 -2.57
CA ASN A 108 -32.25 3.06 -1.23
C ASN A 108 -32.76 2.01 -0.23
N THR A 109 -33.65 1.11 -0.65
CA THR A 109 -34.17 0.03 0.20
C THR A 109 -33.08 -0.98 0.55
N GLU A 110 -32.30 -1.43 -0.43
CA GLU A 110 -31.19 -2.39 -0.25
C GLU A 110 -30.06 -1.79 0.58
N VAL A 111 -29.68 -0.54 0.29
CA VAL A 111 -28.71 0.24 1.09
C VAL A 111 -29.23 0.43 2.52
N ASP A 112 -30.52 0.63 2.74
CA ASP A 112 -31.10 0.73 4.07
C ASP A 112 -31.22 -0.62 4.79
N GLN A 113 -31.36 -1.76 4.10
CA GLN A 113 -31.23 -3.09 4.72
C GLN A 113 -29.77 -3.35 5.13
N TYR A 114 -28.81 -2.99 4.27
CA TYR A 114 -27.38 -3.08 4.56
C TYR A 114 -26.97 -2.21 5.77
N ARG A 115 -27.44 -0.96 5.83
CA ARG A 115 -27.30 -0.04 7.00
C ARG A 115 -27.98 -0.56 8.27
N LYS A 116 -28.89 -1.54 8.15
CA LYS A 116 -29.59 -2.21 9.27
C LYS A 116 -28.98 -3.57 9.62
N GLY A 117 -27.76 -3.87 9.16
CA GLY A 117 -27.02 -5.06 9.57
C GLY A 117 -27.15 -6.27 8.64
N LYS A 118 -27.94 -6.19 7.57
CA LYS A 118 -28.08 -7.29 6.60
C LYS A 118 -27.01 -7.17 5.50
N PHE A 119 -25.79 -7.60 5.81
CA PHE A 119 -24.67 -7.46 4.87
C PHE A 119 -24.76 -8.41 3.67
N ASP A 120 -25.45 -9.54 3.85
CA ASP A 120 -25.67 -10.55 2.80
C ASP A 120 -26.83 -10.21 1.85
N THR A 121 -27.55 -9.10 2.05
CA THR A 121 -28.65 -8.66 1.17
C THR A 121 -28.23 -7.64 0.10
N ILE A 122 -26.92 -7.49 -0.16
CA ILE A 122 -26.48 -6.84 -1.40
C ILE A 122 -26.77 -7.84 -2.54
N PRO A 123 -27.50 -7.45 -3.61
CA PRO A 123 -27.71 -8.32 -4.76
C PRO A 123 -26.36 -8.80 -5.31
N ASN A 124 -26.28 -10.09 -5.66
CA ASN A 124 -25.14 -10.60 -6.41
C ASN A 124 -24.95 -9.69 -7.65
N PRO A 125 -23.75 -9.14 -7.91
CA PRO A 125 -23.53 -8.28 -9.07
C PRO A 125 -23.97 -8.93 -10.39
N SER A 126 -23.93 -10.27 -10.46
CA SER A 126 -24.41 -11.09 -11.58
C SER A 126 -25.92 -10.97 -11.87
N ASP A 127 -26.71 -10.60 -10.85
CA ASP A 127 -28.17 -10.53 -10.91
C ASP A 127 -28.68 -9.09 -11.17
N LEU A 128 -27.77 -8.10 -11.11
CA LEU A 128 -28.05 -6.73 -11.51
C LEU A 128 -28.27 -6.67 -13.03
N ALA A 129 -29.28 -5.92 -13.48
CA ALA A 129 -29.81 -5.92 -14.86
C ALA A 129 -28.82 -5.61 -16.01
N HIS A 130 -27.55 -5.33 -15.72
CA HIS A 130 -26.46 -5.17 -16.68
C HIS A 130 -25.66 -6.46 -16.96
N PHE A 131 -25.81 -7.51 -16.13
CA PHE A 131 -25.30 -8.84 -16.40
C PHE A 131 -26.46 -9.77 -16.79
N ARG A 132 -26.34 -10.41 -17.97
CA ARG A 132 -27.37 -11.30 -18.53
C ARG A 132 -27.12 -12.74 -18.10
N GLN A 133 -28.06 -13.36 -17.39
CA GLN A 133 -28.42 -14.77 -17.58
C GLN A 133 -29.86 -15.06 -17.11
N SER A 134 -30.42 -16.19 -17.55
CA SER A 134 -31.87 -16.30 -17.77
C SER A 134 -32.66 -17.12 -16.74
N SER A 135 -33.82 -16.57 -16.38
CA SER A 135 -35.09 -17.24 -16.02
C SER A 135 -35.19 -18.13 -14.76
N ASN A 136 -36.14 -17.73 -13.90
CA ASN A 136 -36.99 -18.53 -13.00
C ASN A 136 -36.36 -19.25 -11.79
N LYS A 137 -36.65 -18.77 -10.58
CA LYS A 137 -37.81 -19.26 -9.79
C LYS A 137 -38.06 -18.48 -8.49
N ASP A 138 -39.32 -18.49 -8.06
CA ASP A 138 -39.81 -17.98 -6.78
C ASP A 138 -39.33 -18.83 -5.59
N ILE A 139 -38.94 -18.19 -4.48
CA ILE A 139 -38.96 -18.80 -3.14
C ILE A 139 -39.43 -17.75 -2.11
N ASP A 140 -40.54 -18.07 -1.44
CA ASP A 140 -41.00 -17.46 -0.19
C ASP A 140 -40.30 -18.15 1.00
N SER A 141 -39.91 -17.38 2.01
CA SER A 141 -39.80 -17.91 3.38
C SER A 141 -39.87 -16.81 4.44
N SER A 142 -41.02 -16.72 5.11
CA SER A 142 -41.17 -16.09 6.43
C SER A 142 -40.23 -16.67 7.51
N VAL A 143 -39.84 -15.83 8.48
CA VAL A 143 -39.84 -16.07 9.96
C VAL A 143 -39.02 -14.96 10.67
N PRO A 144 -39.51 -14.38 11.79
CA PRO A 144 -38.79 -13.38 12.57
C PRO A 144 -38.10 -13.96 13.82
N HIS A 145 -37.08 -13.29 14.36
CA HIS A 145 -37.11 -12.76 15.74
C HIS A 145 -35.94 -11.78 16.00
N PRO A 146 -36.12 -10.77 16.87
CA PRO A 146 -35.09 -9.78 17.20
C PRO A 146 -34.36 -10.12 18.50
N ASN A 147 -33.06 -9.80 18.57
CA ASN A 147 -32.43 -9.10 19.69
C ASN A 147 -30.96 -8.77 19.35
N GLU A 148 -30.42 -7.76 20.05
CA GLU A 148 -29.02 -7.28 19.95
C GLU A 148 -28.59 -6.66 18.61
N ALA A 149 -29.13 -5.46 18.35
CA ALA A 149 -28.59 -4.52 17.37
C ALA A 149 -27.25 -3.89 17.84
N LEU A 150 -26.22 -4.71 18.05
CA LEU A 150 -24.87 -4.25 18.39
C LEU A 150 -24.07 -3.94 17.10
N ASN A 151 -24.19 -2.68 16.64
CA ASN A 151 -23.36 -2.03 15.60
C ASN A 151 -23.48 -2.58 14.15
N ASN A 152 -24.36 -1.95 13.37
CA ASN A 152 -24.69 -2.28 11.97
C ASN A 152 -23.59 -1.94 10.92
N HIS A 153 -22.38 -2.49 11.05
CA HIS A 153 -21.35 -2.45 10.00
C HIS A 153 -20.83 -3.85 9.67
N PRO A 154 -20.46 -4.14 8.40
CA PRO A 154 -19.86 -5.42 8.07
C PRO A 154 -18.62 -5.62 8.94
N PRO A 155 -18.44 -6.78 9.57
CA PRO A 155 -17.50 -6.89 10.67
C PRO A 155 -16.07 -6.73 10.15
N ILE A 156 -15.32 -5.78 10.71
CA ILE A 156 -14.01 -5.31 10.19
C ILE A 156 -13.08 -6.51 9.91
N GLY A 157 -12.56 -6.65 8.70
CA GLY A 157 -11.73 -7.79 8.27
C GLY A 157 -12.45 -8.87 7.45
N THR A 158 -13.68 -8.63 6.97
CA THR A 158 -14.34 -9.48 5.97
C THR A 158 -13.80 -9.29 4.55
N TYR A 159 -13.36 -8.08 4.22
CA TYR A 159 -12.74 -7.73 2.94
C TYR A 159 -11.28 -7.39 3.20
N VAL A 160 -10.38 -8.23 2.69
CA VAL A 160 -8.93 -8.14 2.86
C VAL A 160 -8.23 -8.52 1.57
N LEU A 161 -7.07 -7.94 1.30
CA LEU A 161 -6.13 -8.43 0.31
C LEU A 161 -5.58 -9.81 0.75
N PRO A 162 -5.17 -10.69 -0.18
CA PRO A 162 -4.55 -11.96 0.18
C PRO A 162 -3.23 -11.73 0.93
N HIS A 163 -3.26 -11.98 2.23
CA HIS A 163 -2.16 -11.79 3.18
C HIS A 163 -1.71 -13.13 3.79
N PRO A 164 -0.50 -13.21 4.39
CA PRO A 164 -0.03 -14.42 5.05
C PRO A 164 -0.91 -14.83 6.24
N ILE A 165 -1.18 -16.13 6.38
CA ILE A 165 -1.79 -16.72 7.58
C ILE A 165 -0.77 -17.59 8.28
N TRP A 166 -0.38 -17.21 9.48
CA TRP A 166 0.73 -17.85 10.20
C TRP A 166 0.30 -19.08 10.99
N THR A 167 1.06 -20.16 10.85
CA THR A 167 1.00 -21.30 11.78
C THR A 167 1.66 -20.96 13.12
N GLU A 168 1.27 -21.66 14.18
CA GLU A 168 1.89 -21.58 15.50
C GLU A 168 3.43 -21.71 15.44
N LYS A 169 3.93 -22.67 14.65
CA LYS A 169 5.38 -22.85 14.43
C LYS A 169 6.02 -21.61 13.80
N GLN A 170 5.37 -20.96 12.84
CA GLN A 170 5.90 -19.76 12.19
C GLN A 170 5.99 -18.59 13.17
N VAL A 171 4.91 -18.25 13.89
CA VAL A 171 4.91 -17.09 14.81
C VAL A 171 5.92 -17.25 15.96
N HIS A 172 6.18 -18.49 16.40
CA HIS A 172 7.20 -18.79 17.40
C HIS A 172 8.63 -18.84 16.85
N SER A 173 8.81 -19.10 15.55
CA SER A 173 10.13 -19.12 14.89
C SER A 173 10.68 -17.74 14.51
N VAL A 174 9.95 -16.65 14.76
CA VAL A 174 10.37 -15.28 14.41
C VAL A 174 11.58 -14.83 15.24
N GLU A 175 12.72 -14.65 14.57
CA GLU A 175 13.96 -14.14 15.16
C GLU A 175 14.17 -12.63 14.95
N ILE A 176 14.87 -12.01 15.91
CA ILE A 176 15.41 -10.65 15.77
C ILE A 176 16.70 -10.72 14.94
N THR A 177 16.61 -10.35 13.66
CA THR A 177 17.75 -10.28 12.73
C THR A 177 18.15 -8.83 12.46
N HIS A 178 19.39 -8.60 12.01
CA HIS A 178 19.85 -7.29 11.52
C HIS A 178 20.59 -7.43 10.19
N LYS A 179 20.14 -6.74 9.14
CA LYS A 179 20.91 -6.61 7.90
C LYS A 179 21.98 -5.52 8.07
N LYS A 180 23.25 -5.88 7.93
CA LYS A 180 24.35 -4.89 7.91
C LYS A 180 24.13 -3.86 6.77
N PRO A 181 24.27 -2.53 7.04
CA PRO A 181 24.11 -1.50 6.03
C PRO A 181 25.31 -1.41 5.09
N GLU A 182 25.05 -1.43 3.78
CA GLU A 182 26.06 -1.47 2.72
C GLU A 182 26.02 -0.20 1.84
N GLY A 183 27.14 0.52 1.80
CA GLY A 183 27.25 1.79 1.06
C GLY A 183 26.44 2.93 1.69
N PHE A 184 26.46 4.09 1.03
CA PHE A 184 25.92 5.34 1.58
C PHE A 184 24.41 5.28 1.86
N THR A 185 23.60 4.80 0.91
CA THR A 185 22.13 4.79 1.01
C THR A 185 21.64 3.96 2.19
N ASP A 186 22.17 2.75 2.36
CA ASP A 186 21.77 1.86 3.46
C ASP A 186 22.22 2.41 4.82
N ASN A 187 23.41 3.02 4.89
CA ASN A 187 23.91 3.67 6.11
C ASN A 187 23.08 4.90 6.49
N LEU A 188 22.61 5.68 5.50
CA LEU A 188 21.71 6.80 5.73
C LEU A 188 20.34 6.30 6.23
N ALA A 189 19.75 5.29 5.57
CA ALA A 189 18.48 4.70 5.96
C ALA A 189 18.51 4.18 7.41
N TYR A 190 19.53 3.40 7.77
CA TYR A 190 19.70 2.89 9.13
C TYR A 190 19.82 4.02 10.17
N LYS A 191 20.67 5.02 9.91
CA LYS A 191 20.86 6.16 10.83
C LYS A 191 19.58 6.98 11.00
N THR A 192 18.78 7.17 9.95
CA THR A 192 17.49 7.86 10.04
C THR A 192 16.50 7.07 10.91
N VAL A 193 16.43 5.74 10.78
CA VAL A 193 15.59 4.90 11.66
C VAL A 193 16.05 5.00 13.11
N GLN A 194 17.35 4.85 13.39
CA GLN A 194 17.87 4.94 14.76
C GLN A 194 17.65 6.33 15.39
N LEU A 195 17.73 7.40 14.59
CA LEU A 195 17.38 8.76 15.00
C LEU A 195 15.88 8.88 15.33
N PHE A 196 15.00 8.43 14.43
CA PHE A 196 13.55 8.50 14.61
C PHE A 196 13.09 7.67 15.81
N ARG A 197 13.62 6.45 15.97
CA ARG A 197 13.38 5.62 17.16
C ARG A 197 13.82 6.35 18.43
N SER A 198 15.03 6.89 18.46
CA SER A 198 15.57 7.56 19.64
C SER A 198 14.76 8.81 20.02
N ALA A 199 14.34 9.59 19.01
CA ALA A 199 13.47 10.75 19.21
C ALA A 199 12.08 10.34 19.70
N PHE A 200 11.45 9.33 19.07
CA PHE A 200 10.13 8.85 19.46
C PHE A 200 10.13 8.24 20.87
N ASP A 201 11.08 7.37 21.21
CA ASP A 201 11.20 6.74 22.54
C ASP A 201 11.42 7.78 23.65
N LEU A 202 12.04 8.92 23.32
CA LEU A 202 12.21 10.09 24.19
C LEU A 202 10.91 10.91 24.33
N PHE A 203 10.34 11.40 23.23
CA PHE A 203 9.19 12.31 23.24
C PHE A 203 7.87 11.64 23.65
N SER A 204 7.69 10.33 23.37
CA SER A 204 6.55 9.55 23.86
C SER A 204 6.66 9.19 25.35
N GLY A 205 7.83 9.42 25.97
CA GLY A 205 8.14 8.98 27.33
C GLY A 205 8.25 7.45 27.48
N PHE A 206 8.29 6.69 26.38
CA PHE A 206 8.36 5.23 26.42
C PHE A 206 9.63 4.73 27.14
N LYS A 207 10.75 5.44 26.98
CA LYS A 207 12.04 5.15 27.63
C LYS A 207 12.05 5.27 29.16
N PHE A 208 11.10 5.98 29.78
CA PHE A 208 11.19 6.35 31.21
C PHE A 208 10.26 5.55 32.12
N GLY A 209 10.82 4.82 33.09
CA GLY A 209 10.06 4.02 34.04
C GLY A 209 9.41 2.80 33.41
N GLN A 210 8.67 2.02 34.20
CA GLN A 210 8.12 0.73 33.76
C GLN A 210 7.12 0.88 32.59
N THR A 211 7.07 -0.15 31.75
CA THR A 211 6.04 -0.34 30.72
C THR A 211 4.72 -0.76 31.35
N ASN A 212 3.62 -0.39 30.69
CA ASN A 212 2.25 -0.77 31.03
C ASN A 212 1.36 -0.67 29.78
N GLU A 213 0.12 -1.15 29.88
CA GLU A 213 -0.81 -1.25 28.75
C GLU A 213 -1.01 0.11 28.07
N ARG A 214 -1.23 1.18 28.85
CA ARG A 214 -1.40 2.53 28.31
C ARG A 214 -0.20 2.97 27.45
N LYS A 215 1.04 2.66 27.86
CA LYS A 215 2.25 2.95 27.07
C LYS A 215 2.35 2.09 25.82
N TRP A 216 2.09 0.80 25.92
CA TRP A 216 2.11 -0.12 24.78
C TRP A 216 1.06 0.27 23.73
N LEU A 217 -0.19 0.46 24.13
CA LEU A 217 -1.26 0.91 23.25
C LEU A 217 -1.05 2.35 22.73
N ASN A 218 -0.44 3.25 23.49
CA ASN A 218 -0.01 4.56 22.96
C ASN A 218 1.05 4.41 21.85
N ARG A 219 2.03 3.52 22.04
CA ARG A 219 3.11 3.27 21.07
C ARG A 219 2.56 2.66 19.79
N ILE A 220 1.85 1.54 19.91
CA ILE A 220 1.27 0.78 18.80
C ILE A 220 0.33 1.71 18.01
N CYS A 221 -0.76 2.21 18.62
CA CYS A 221 -1.72 3.07 17.92
C CYS A 221 -1.13 4.34 17.29
N PHE A 222 0.07 4.77 17.67
CA PHE A 222 0.74 5.89 16.99
C PHE A 222 1.61 5.40 15.84
N LEU A 223 2.49 4.43 16.09
CA LEU A 223 3.42 3.93 15.07
C LEU A 223 2.66 3.25 13.91
N GLU A 224 1.60 2.49 14.17
CA GLU A 224 0.79 1.86 13.11
C GLU A 224 0.13 2.90 12.17
N THR A 225 -0.20 4.11 12.66
CA THR A 225 -0.70 5.19 11.80
C THR A 225 0.35 5.74 10.83
N VAL A 226 1.62 5.46 11.09
CA VAL A 226 2.78 5.84 10.28
C VAL A 226 3.26 4.66 9.44
N ALA A 227 3.23 3.42 9.98
CA ALA A 227 3.60 2.19 9.28
C ALA A 227 2.69 1.88 8.08
N GLY A 228 1.39 2.20 8.14
CA GLY A 228 0.50 2.07 6.97
C GLY A 228 0.75 3.06 5.81
N VAL A 229 1.72 3.99 5.93
CA VAL A 229 1.98 5.04 4.91
C VAL A 229 2.98 4.61 3.81
N PRO A 230 4.16 4.02 4.12
CA PRO A 230 5.18 3.67 3.12
C PRO A 230 4.68 2.80 1.99
N GLY A 231 4.04 1.66 2.28
CA GLY A 231 3.48 0.75 1.29
C GLY A 231 2.48 1.47 0.37
N MET A 232 1.53 2.23 0.94
CA MET A 232 0.51 2.97 0.19
C MET A 232 1.12 4.00 -0.76
N VAL A 233 2.08 4.80 -0.29
CA VAL A 233 2.76 5.82 -1.11
C VAL A 233 3.62 5.16 -2.20
N ALA A 234 4.36 4.11 -1.86
CA ALA A 234 5.18 3.35 -2.80
C ALA A 234 4.31 2.71 -3.90
N ALA A 235 3.23 2.03 -3.51
CA ALA A 235 2.25 1.43 -4.42
C ALA A 235 1.62 2.49 -5.35
N MET A 236 1.14 3.62 -4.81
CA MET A 236 0.58 4.71 -5.59
C MET A 236 1.57 5.23 -6.63
N MET A 237 2.83 5.46 -6.24
CA MET A 237 3.86 5.96 -7.15
C MET A 237 4.23 4.93 -8.24
N ARG A 238 4.27 3.65 -7.89
CA ARG A 238 4.48 2.56 -8.86
C ARG A 238 3.29 2.39 -9.81
N HIS A 239 2.07 2.48 -9.30
CA HIS A 239 0.82 2.46 -10.09
C HIS A 239 0.79 3.61 -11.10
N MET A 240 0.99 4.85 -10.66
CA MET A 240 1.04 6.01 -11.56
C MET A 240 2.19 5.92 -12.56
N ARG A 241 3.35 5.34 -12.17
CA ARG A 241 4.46 5.03 -13.09
C ARG A 241 4.10 3.99 -14.14
N SER A 242 3.41 2.92 -13.76
CA SER A 242 2.92 1.84 -14.63
C SER A 242 1.98 2.42 -15.70
N LEU A 243 0.96 3.17 -15.26
CA LEU A 243 -0.02 3.82 -16.16
C LEU A 243 0.65 4.79 -17.13
N ARG A 244 1.41 5.80 -16.64
CA ARG A 244 2.03 6.84 -17.48
C ARG A 244 3.15 6.34 -18.39
N ARG A 245 3.55 5.07 -18.28
CA ARG A 245 4.55 4.43 -19.15
C ARG A 245 3.98 3.29 -19.99
N MET A 246 2.72 2.90 -19.78
CA MET A 246 2.09 1.72 -20.39
C MET A 246 2.95 0.45 -20.20
N GLN A 247 3.54 0.27 -19.01
CA GLN A 247 4.48 -0.82 -18.69
C GLN A 247 3.95 -1.67 -17.53
N ARG A 248 4.23 -2.98 -17.56
CA ARG A 248 3.93 -3.89 -16.44
C ARG A 248 4.73 -3.48 -15.20
N ASP A 249 4.09 -3.55 -14.04
CA ASP A 249 4.72 -3.25 -12.74
C ASP A 249 5.60 -4.39 -12.17
N GLN A 250 5.37 -5.63 -12.64
CA GLN A 250 6.07 -6.84 -12.18
C GLN A 250 5.75 -7.27 -10.73
N GLY A 251 4.55 -6.97 -10.22
CA GLY A 251 3.99 -7.57 -9.01
C GLY A 251 4.26 -6.81 -7.70
N TRP A 252 4.82 -5.60 -7.76
CA TRP A 252 5.18 -4.81 -6.58
C TRP A 252 3.98 -4.07 -5.98
N ILE A 253 3.10 -3.51 -6.81
CA ILE A 253 1.94 -2.71 -6.36
C ILE A 253 1.06 -3.50 -5.39
N HIS A 254 0.84 -4.80 -5.67
CA HIS A 254 -0.04 -5.62 -4.84
C HIS A 254 0.53 -5.84 -3.44
N THR A 255 1.77 -6.32 -3.32
CA THR A 255 2.47 -6.49 -2.03
C THR A 255 2.54 -5.19 -1.25
N LEU A 256 2.79 -4.05 -1.90
CA LEU A 256 2.89 -2.75 -1.22
C LEU A 256 1.52 -2.20 -0.76
N LEU A 257 0.42 -2.58 -1.41
CA LEU A 257 -0.93 -2.29 -0.92
C LEU A 257 -1.36 -3.22 0.21
N GLU A 258 -0.92 -4.48 0.16
CA GLU A 258 -1.19 -5.50 1.17
C GLU A 258 -0.47 -5.19 2.48
N GLU A 259 0.84 -4.89 2.43
CA GLU A 259 1.62 -4.32 3.55
C GLU A 259 0.89 -3.12 4.19
N ALA A 260 0.49 -2.13 3.39
CA ALA A 260 -0.22 -0.95 3.89
C ALA A 260 -1.61 -1.25 4.49
N GLU A 261 -2.25 -2.35 4.10
CA GLU A 261 -3.48 -2.83 4.71
C GLU A 261 -3.20 -3.60 6.01
N ASN A 262 -2.16 -4.42 6.04
CA ASN A 262 -1.74 -5.18 7.21
C ASN A 262 -1.43 -4.26 8.40
N GLU A 263 -0.60 -3.22 8.19
CA GLU A 263 -0.31 -2.20 9.20
C GLU A 263 -1.58 -1.42 9.65
N ARG A 264 -2.53 -1.22 8.72
CA ARG A 264 -3.85 -0.64 9.06
C ARG A 264 -4.66 -1.59 9.94
N MET A 265 -4.49 -2.91 9.81
CA MET A 265 -5.14 -3.92 10.65
C MET A 265 -4.46 -4.06 12.02
N HIS A 266 -3.15 -3.82 12.13
CA HIS A 266 -2.46 -3.61 13.41
C HIS A 266 -3.12 -2.46 14.19
N LEU A 267 -3.25 -1.31 13.54
CA LEU A 267 -3.91 -0.13 14.12
C LEU A 267 -5.34 -0.42 14.57
N LEU A 268 -6.18 -0.97 13.68
CA LEU A 268 -7.61 -1.21 13.97
C LEU A 268 -7.82 -2.25 15.07
N THR A 269 -6.89 -3.20 15.22
CA THR A 269 -6.86 -4.14 16.34
C THR A 269 -6.54 -3.43 17.65
N ALA A 270 -5.47 -2.63 17.70
CA ALA A 270 -5.09 -1.90 18.91
C ALA A 270 -6.15 -0.86 19.34
N LEU A 271 -6.91 -0.31 18.38
CA LEU A 271 -8.03 0.60 18.66
C LEU A 271 -9.25 -0.08 19.31
N GLN A 272 -9.38 -1.41 19.27
CA GLN A 272 -10.39 -2.12 20.06
C GLN A 272 -10.10 -2.04 21.57
N LEU A 273 -8.82 -1.90 21.94
CA LEU A 273 -8.37 -1.74 23.33
C LEU A 273 -8.19 -0.27 23.74
N LYS A 274 -8.30 0.66 22.79
CA LYS A 274 -7.92 2.07 23.02
C LYS A 274 -8.80 3.05 22.25
N GLN A 275 -9.41 3.97 23.00
CA GLN A 275 -9.93 5.22 22.44
C GLN A 275 -8.85 6.33 22.53
N PRO A 276 -8.31 6.85 21.41
CA PRO A 276 -7.31 7.92 21.45
C PRO A 276 -7.92 9.28 21.73
N SER A 277 -7.24 10.11 22.53
CA SER A 277 -7.68 11.48 22.85
C SER A 277 -7.60 12.41 21.63
N LEU A 278 -8.31 13.54 21.69
CA LEU A 278 -8.25 14.56 20.63
C LEU A 278 -6.82 15.02 20.33
N LEU A 279 -6.01 15.27 21.36
CA LEU A 279 -4.60 15.65 21.19
C LEU A 279 -3.81 14.58 20.44
N PHE A 280 -3.98 13.30 20.80
CA PHE A 280 -3.33 12.18 20.11
C PHE A 280 -3.72 12.14 18.63
N ARG A 281 -5.01 12.30 18.32
CA ARG A 281 -5.54 12.33 16.94
C ARG A 281 -4.97 13.51 16.13
N MET A 282 -4.83 14.69 16.76
CA MET A 282 -4.18 15.84 16.12
C MET A 282 -2.68 15.60 15.87
N CYS A 283 -1.97 14.94 16.78
CA CYS A 283 -0.58 14.53 16.57
C CYS A 283 -0.44 13.53 15.42
N VAL A 284 -1.37 12.58 15.28
CA VAL A 284 -1.41 11.65 14.13
C VAL A 284 -1.60 12.41 12.82
N ILE A 285 -2.59 13.30 12.73
CA ILE A 285 -2.86 14.12 11.52
C ILE A 285 -1.62 14.94 11.12
N GLY A 286 -1.00 15.64 12.08
CA GLY A 286 0.21 16.43 11.82
C GLY A 286 1.39 15.56 11.38
N SER A 287 1.58 14.40 12.01
CA SER A 287 2.66 13.47 11.68
C SER A 287 2.46 12.83 10.31
N GLN A 288 1.24 12.42 9.95
CA GLN A 288 0.92 11.89 8.64
C GLN A 288 1.12 12.95 7.54
N GLY A 289 0.64 14.18 7.73
CA GLY A 289 0.83 15.27 6.75
C GLY A 289 2.32 15.53 6.44
N VAL A 290 3.16 15.53 7.47
CA VAL A 290 4.63 15.66 7.34
C VAL A 290 5.25 14.40 6.71
N PHE A 291 4.90 13.21 7.19
CA PHE A 291 5.54 11.96 6.80
C PHE A 291 5.15 11.50 5.39
N VAL A 292 3.87 11.57 4.99
CA VAL A 292 3.41 11.30 3.62
C VAL A 292 4.17 12.17 2.62
N THR A 293 4.33 13.46 2.92
CA THR A 293 5.04 14.41 2.06
C THR A 293 6.52 14.08 1.95
N MET A 294 7.22 13.89 3.08
CA MET A 294 8.66 13.59 3.07
C MET A 294 8.97 12.22 2.48
N PHE A 295 8.17 11.19 2.79
CA PHE A 295 8.35 9.84 2.25
C PHE A 295 8.06 9.82 0.75
N GLY A 296 7.01 10.50 0.28
CA GLY A 296 6.70 10.64 -1.14
C GLY A 296 7.84 11.30 -1.93
N VAL A 297 8.35 12.45 -1.46
CA VAL A 297 9.52 13.11 -2.08
C VAL A 297 10.74 12.19 -2.06
N SER A 298 10.98 11.49 -0.95
CA SER A 298 12.08 10.52 -0.82
C SER A 298 11.95 9.34 -1.79
N TYR A 299 10.73 8.85 -2.05
CA TYR A 299 10.47 7.73 -2.96
C TYR A 299 10.65 8.13 -4.43
N ILE A 300 10.31 9.37 -4.78
CA ILE A 300 10.61 9.93 -6.12
C ILE A 300 12.13 9.96 -6.36
N ILE A 301 12.90 10.42 -5.36
CA ILE A 301 14.36 10.55 -5.43
C ILE A 301 15.05 9.16 -5.40
N SER A 302 14.69 8.31 -4.44
CA SER A 302 15.34 7.02 -4.19
C SER A 302 14.39 5.98 -3.55
N PRO A 303 13.70 5.16 -4.37
CA PRO A 303 12.94 4.02 -3.88
C PRO A 303 13.78 3.05 -3.04
N LYS A 304 15.07 2.88 -3.38
CA LYS A 304 16.01 2.05 -2.61
C LYS A 304 16.19 2.57 -1.18
N PHE A 305 16.32 3.89 -1.00
CA PHE A 305 16.38 4.48 0.34
C PHE A 305 15.11 4.18 1.12
N CYS A 306 13.94 4.40 0.52
CA CYS A 306 12.66 4.15 1.15
C CYS A 306 12.48 2.69 1.57
N HIS A 307 12.65 1.71 0.67
CA HIS A 307 12.54 0.29 1.03
C HIS A 307 13.59 -0.13 2.06
N ARG A 308 14.83 0.38 2.00
CA ARG A 308 15.82 0.06 3.04
C ARG A 308 15.49 0.69 4.39
N PHE A 309 14.88 1.87 4.39
CA PHE A 309 14.41 2.56 5.59
C PHE A 309 13.25 1.79 6.23
N VAL A 310 12.25 1.36 5.47
CA VAL A 310 11.14 0.50 5.93
C VAL A 310 11.69 -0.82 6.49
N GLY A 311 12.55 -1.53 5.75
CA GLY A 311 13.17 -2.76 6.26
C GLY A 311 13.94 -2.60 7.59
N TYR A 312 14.49 -1.40 7.87
CA TYR A 312 15.07 -1.09 9.18
C TYR A 312 14.06 -0.64 10.24
N LEU A 313 12.93 0.00 9.88
CA LEU A 313 11.82 0.21 10.80
C LEU A 313 11.30 -1.14 11.31
N GLU A 314 11.16 -2.11 10.41
CA GLU A 314 10.53 -3.39 10.75
C GLU A 314 11.49 -4.31 11.53
N GLU A 315 12.82 -4.12 11.38
CA GLU A 315 13.79 -4.64 12.37
C GLU A 315 13.54 -4.07 13.78
N GLU A 316 13.19 -2.79 13.91
CA GLU A 316 12.85 -2.16 15.18
C GLU A 316 11.45 -2.53 15.67
N ALA A 317 10.50 -2.84 14.77
CA ALA A 317 9.18 -3.37 15.10
C ALA A 317 9.26 -4.79 15.66
N VAL A 318 9.97 -5.72 15.00
CA VAL A 318 10.20 -7.09 15.51
C VAL A 318 10.88 -7.08 16.89
N LYS A 319 11.85 -6.18 17.14
CA LYS A 319 12.44 -5.95 18.48
C LYS A 319 11.39 -5.45 19.47
N THR A 320 10.57 -4.48 19.06
CA THR A 320 9.53 -3.86 19.89
C THR A 320 8.45 -4.87 20.31
N TYR A 321 7.93 -5.68 19.40
CA TYR A 321 6.94 -6.70 19.71
C TYR A 321 7.52 -7.90 20.44
N SER A 322 8.77 -8.30 20.18
CA SER A 322 9.47 -9.28 21.04
C SER A 322 9.57 -8.77 22.48
N LYS A 323 9.89 -7.48 22.68
CA LYS A 323 9.90 -6.88 24.01
C LYS A 323 8.50 -6.80 24.66
N CYS A 324 7.46 -6.61 23.86
CA CYS A 324 6.08 -6.69 24.33
C CYS A 324 5.75 -8.11 24.83
N LEU A 325 6.14 -9.15 24.10
CA LEU A 325 5.96 -10.55 24.51
C LEU A 325 6.71 -10.88 25.81
N GLU A 326 7.92 -10.38 26.03
CA GLU A 326 8.61 -10.50 27.33
C GLU A 326 7.82 -9.83 28.47
N ASP A 327 7.26 -8.64 28.22
CA ASP A 327 6.48 -7.91 29.21
C ASP A 327 5.14 -8.60 29.52
N ILE A 328 4.57 -9.33 28.55
CA ILE A 328 3.40 -10.21 28.74
C ILE A 328 3.83 -11.44 29.54
N GLU A 329 4.95 -12.06 29.22
CA GLU A 329 5.37 -13.31 29.84
C GLU A 329 5.80 -13.12 31.31
N HIS A 330 6.63 -12.11 31.56
CA HIS A 330 7.31 -11.89 32.86
C HIS A 330 7.03 -10.53 33.50
N GLY A 331 6.68 -9.51 32.70
CA GLY A 331 6.50 -8.13 33.15
C GLY A 331 5.08 -7.76 33.61
N ASN A 332 4.69 -6.52 33.31
CA ASN A 332 3.43 -5.90 33.74
C ASN A 332 2.23 -6.16 32.81
N MET A 333 2.42 -6.86 31.68
CA MET A 333 1.39 -7.11 30.67
C MET A 333 0.75 -8.51 30.78
N LYS A 334 0.94 -9.19 31.92
CA LYS A 334 0.49 -10.59 32.15
C LYS A 334 -1.00 -10.84 31.89
N HIS A 335 -1.86 -9.83 32.04
CA HIS A 335 -3.29 -9.93 31.74
C HIS A 335 -3.57 -10.22 30.25
N TRP A 336 -2.68 -9.83 29.33
CA TRP A 336 -2.80 -10.19 27.90
C TRP A 336 -2.56 -11.69 27.61
N LYS A 337 -2.13 -12.50 28.59
CA LYS A 337 -2.15 -13.98 28.48
C LYS A 337 -3.54 -14.59 28.58
N THR A 338 -4.52 -13.85 29.09
CA THR A 338 -5.88 -14.33 29.38
C THR A 338 -6.97 -13.43 28.82
N GLN A 339 -6.61 -12.22 28.38
CA GLN A 339 -7.52 -11.31 27.70
C GLN A 339 -7.80 -11.83 26.28
N PRO A 340 -9.08 -12.04 25.91
CA PRO A 340 -9.43 -12.49 24.56
C PRO A 340 -8.91 -11.55 23.47
N ALA A 341 -8.56 -12.13 22.33
CA ALA A 341 -8.24 -11.39 21.11
C ALA A 341 -9.50 -10.67 20.58
N PRO A 342 -9.41 -9.41 20.12
CA PRO A 342 -10.55 -8.71 19.51
C PRO A 342 -11.03 -9.40 18.22
N ASP A 343 -12.34 -9.35 17.95
CA ASP A 343 -12.96 -10.03 16.78
C ASP A 343 -12.32 -9.68 15.44
N VAL A 344 -11.82 -8.45 15.30
CA VAL A 344 -11.09 -7.98 14.11
C VAL A 344 -9.80 -8.77 13.90
N ALA A 345 -9.08 -9.07 14.98
CA ALA A 345 -7.85 -9.86 14.95
C ALA A 345 -8.12 -11.33 14.65
N LEU A 346 -9.11 -11.92 15.34
CA LEU A 346 -9.56 -13.30 15.11
C LEU A 346 -9.89 -13.54 13.63
N ARG A 347 -10.66 -12.63 13.02
CA ARG A 347 -11.11 -12.76 11.63
C ARG A 347 -10.05 -12.34 10.61
N TYR A 348 -9.11 -11.47 10.95
CA TYR A 348 -7.99 -11.09 10.07
C TYR A 348 -6.94 -12.20 9.99
N TRP A 349 -6.35 -12.60 11.12
CA TRP A 349 -5.29 -13.62 11.19
C TRP A 349 -5.79 -15.07 11.23
N LYS A 350 -7.11 -15.30 11.21
CA LYS A 350 -7.75 -16.63 11.31
C LYS A 350 -7.31 -17.39 12.57
N LEU A 351 -7.19 -16.67 13.69
CA LEU A 351 -6.85 -17.24 14.99
C LEU A 351 -7.98 -18.12 15.52
N GLN A 352 -7.67 -19.01 16.47
CA GLN A 352 -8.67 -19.82 17.15
C GLN A 352 -9.64 -18.95 17.99
N PRO A 353 -10.89 -19.37 18.22
CA PRO A 353 -11.87 -18.56 18.95
C PRO A 353 -11.50 -18.22 20.40
N ASP A 354 -10.63 -19.01 21.01
CA ASP A 354 -10.08 -18.83 22.37
C ASP A 354 -8.74 -18.09 22.40
N ALA A 355 -8.24 -17.62 21.25
CA ALA A 355 -6.98 -16.89 21.15
C ALA A 355 -6.98 -15.60 21.98
N THR A 356 -5.80 -15.25 22.47
CA THR A 356 -5.58 -14.18 23.43
C THR A 356 -4.81 -13.01 22.81
N MET A 357 -4.72 -11.89 23.53
CA MET A 357 -3.87 -10.77 23.11
C MET A 357 -2.39 -11.15 22.95
N LYS A 358 -1.89 -12.18 23.63
CA LYS A 358 -0.53 -12.73 23.37
C LYS A 358 -0.41 -13.27 21.95
N ASP A 359 -1.43 -13.96 21.46
CA ASP A 359 -1.44 -14.60 20.14
C ASP A 359 -1.59 -13.56 19.02
N VAL A 360 -2.34 -12.50 19.27
CA VAL A 360 -2.39 -11.30 18.42
C VAL A 360 -1.01 -10.65 18.28
N ILE A 361 -0.30 -10.45 19.39
CA ILE A 361 1.05 -9.84 19.35
C ILE A 361 2.08 -10.79 18.67
N LEU A 362 1.90 -12.11 18.77
CA LEU A 362 2.69 -13.10 18.04
C LEU A 362 2.46 -13.01 16.52
N ALA A 363 1.21 -12.85 16.09
CA ALA A 363 0.84 -12.69 14.68
C ALA A 363 1.36 -11.37 14.09
N ILE A 364 1.11 -10.23 14.76
CA ILE A 364 1.64 -8.92 14.37
C ILE A 364 3.17 -9.00 14.20
N ARG A 365 3.90 -9.56 15.19
CA ARG A 365 5.36 -9.71 15.10
C ARG A 365 5.83 -10.54 13.89
N ALA A 366 5.01 -11.48 13.40
CA ALA A 366 5.32 -12.27 12.21
C ALA A 366 5.11 -11.46 10.92
N ASP A 367 4.08 -10.61 10.87
CA ASP A 367 3.87 -9.65 9.78
C ASP A 367 5.05 -8.66 9.69
N GLU A 368 5.47 -8.06 10.82
CA GLU A 368 6.68 -7.20 10.88
C GLU A 368 7.93 -7.92 10.34
N ALA A 369 8.09 -9.20 10.68
CA ALA A 369 9.22 -10.00 10.22
C ALA A 369 9.15 -10.32 8.73
N HIS A 370 7.95 -10.42 8.16
CA HIS A 370 7.69 -10.52 6.73
C HIS A 370 8.00 -9.19 6.03
N HIS A 371 7.38 -8.08 6.45
CA HIS A 371 7.60 -6.72 5.92
C HIS A 371 9.09 -6.33 5.91
N ARG A 372 9.82 -6.65 6.99
CA ARG A 372 11.29 -6.53 7.10
C ARG A 372 12.01 -7.21 5.94
N VAL A 373 11.70 -8.48 5.68
CA VAL A 373 12.38 -9.31 4.66
C VAL A 373 11.97 -8.88 3.25
N VAL A 374 10.68 -8.58 3.04
CA VAL A 374 10.15 -8.02 1.80
C VAL A 374 10.87 -6.71 1.45
N ASN A 375 10.82 -5.70 2.33
CA ASN A 375 11.42 -4.41 2.06
C ASN A 375 12.96 -4.47 1.93
N HIS A 376 13.64 -5.31 2.71
CA HIS A 376 15.08 -5.51 2.52
C HIS A 376 15.43 -6.17 1.18
N CYS A 377 14.56 -7.04 0.64
CA CYS A 377 14.68 -7.60 -0.70
C CYS A 377 14.38 -6.53 -1.77
N LEU A 378 13.24 -5.83 -1.68
CA LEU A 378 12.84 -4.78 -2.62
C LEU A 378 13.87 -3.64 -2.72
N ALA A 379 14.55 -3.29 -1.63
CA ALA A 379 15.66 -2.34 -1.61
C ALA A 379 16.92 -2.81 -2.37
N SER A 380 17.01 -4.11 -2.66
CA SER A 380 18.15 -4.76 -3.30
C SER A 380 17.89 -5.10 -4.78
N LEU A 381 16.61 -5.08 -5.21
CA LEU A 381 16.19 -5.27 -6.61
C LEU A 381 16.31 -3.98 -7.44
N ARG A 382 16.38 -4.14 -8.77
CA ARG A 382 16.18 -3.05 -9.74
C ARG A 382 14.69 -2.73 -9.86
N LYS A 383 14.38 -1.50 -10.26
CA LYS A 383 13.00 -0.96 -10.28
C LYS A 383 12.05 -1.72 -11.24
N ASP A 384 12.62 -2.39 -12.22
CA ASP A 384 12.00 -3.16 -13.31
C ASP A 384 12.08 -4.69 -13.14
N GLU A 385 12.69 -5.18 -12.05
CA GLU A 385 12.76 -6.62 -11.77
C GLU A 385 11.46 -7.17 -11.18
N PHE A 386 11.27 -8.48 -11.32
CA PHE A 386 10.11 -9.19 -10.80
C PHE A 386 10.12 -9.23 -9.28
N ASN A 387 8.99 -8.90 -8.65
CA ASN A 387 8.80 -9.08 -7.22
C ASN A 387 8.75 -10.59 -6.92
N PRO A 388 9.68 -11.17 -6.14
CA PRO A 388 9.70 -12.61 -5.89
C PRO A 388 8.53 -13.08 -5.00
N TYR A 389 7.91 -12.17 -4.23
CA TYR A 389 6.79 -12.47 -3.33
C TYR A 389 5.48 -12.55 -4.10
N LYS A 390 4.62 -13.48 -3.69
CA LYS A 390 3.28 -13.69 -4.27
C LYS A 390 2.21 -13.18 -3.29
N PRO A 391 0.99 -12.89 -3.78
CA PRO A 391 -0.15 -12.62 -2.90
C PRO A 391 -0.28 -13.71 -1.82
N GLY A 392 -0.29 -13.31 -0.54
CA GLY A 392 -0.46 -14.17 0.62
C GLY A 392 0.61 -15.25 0.84
N GLN A 393 1.89 -14.98 0.56
CA GLN A 393 3.02 -15.93 0.75
C GLN A 393 4.24 -15.33 1.46
#